data_AF-A0A5A9PPU2-F1
#
_entry.id   AF-A0A5A9PPU2-F1
#
_cell.length_a   1.000
_cell.length_b   1.000
_cell.length_c   1.000
_cell.angle_alpha   90.00
_cell.angle_beta   90.00
_cell.angle_gamma   90.00
#
_symmetry.space_group_name_H-M   'P 1'
#
loop_
_entity.id
_entity.type
_entity.pdbx_description
1 polymer ?
#
loop_
_entity_poly.entity_id
_entity_poly.type
_entity_poly.pdbx_seq_one_letter_code
_entity_poly.pdbx_strand_id
1 'polypeptide(L)'
;MRSLRCSWSFVTPLLIILTPLSLLPLPLVIKTKEAECAYILILMSVYWMTEVLPLSITALLPALLFPLFGIMKSSQVASVYFKDFHLLLLGVICLATAIEKWGLHRRIALRLVTAVGVNPGKLMLGFMVGCAFLSMWLSNTSTVAMVMPIVEAVIQQVLSSGDEPSIDHTGALNGISNPALQLEDMEAQHDQPENMKSIEAGVIERVQTAPEEPETKAPAPQSNGKYKTHEDHMICKGLSLCIAYSSSIGGLTTLPGTSANLIFAEYIHQYYPECKIINFGNWFVLCLPICIIMLILSWIFLHWMFLGTNFRASLCSRKQTDKEKKTAKLLEDQYISLGPISWQEIIILVIFILMAVLWFAREPGFMPGWSSLFAEYRGYATDATAALLLGFMFFIIPGHIPNANRYEALITWKEFQACMPWEICLLVGGGFALAEGTKISGLSSWVAELLTPLGNLPPLATVTIACLIVTSITEVASNAATITIFLPILAPLAEAIGVNPLYMLVPTALCVSFSFLLPVSNPPNAIVFTYGHLTSMDMVKAGLGVNVIGILTVLLALTTWGTPLLNLDTYPDWAPVANITGV
;
A
#
# COMPACT_ATOMS: atom_id res chain seq x y z
N MET A 1 23.55 12.98 -8.61
CA MET A 1 22.27 12.47 -9.19
C MET A 1 22.23 12.43 -10.72
N ARG A 2 22.79 13.39 -11.47
CA ARG A 2 22.79 13.35 -12.96
C ARG A 2 23.54 12.14 -13.57
N SER A 3 24.68 11.74 -13.02
CA SER A 3 25.45 10.57 -13.49
C SER A 3 24.69 9.23 -13.30
N LEU A 4 23.97 9.07 -12.18
CA LEU A 4 23.14 7.88 -11.93
C LEU A 4 21.92 7.81 -12.86
N ARG A 5 21.25 8.94 -13.16
CA ARG A 5 20.16 9.00 -14.15
C ARG A 5 20.64 8.66 -15.56
N CYS A 6 21.83 9.14 -15.97
CA CYS A 6 22.41 8.77 -17.26
C CYS A 6 22.74 7.27 -17.33
N SER A 7 23.31 6.69 -16.27
CA SER A 7 23.61 5.25 -16.25
C SER A 7 22.33 4.40 -16.31
N TRP A 8 21.29 4.77 -15.56
CA TRP A 8 19.99 4.10 -15.61
C TRP A 8 19.34 4.19 -17.01
N SER A 9 19.46 5.33 -17.69
CA SER A 9 18.93 5.50 -19.06
C SER A 9 19.53 4.54 -20.09
N PHE A 10 20.76 4.05 -19.90
CA PHE A 10 21.38 3.04 -20.77
C PHE A 10 21.15 1.60 -20.27
N VAL A 11 21.04 1.41 -18.95
CA VAL A 11 20.79 0.09 -18.33
C VAL A 11 19.36 -0.40 -18.58
N THR A 12 18.36 0.48 -18.58
CA THR A 12 16.96 0.11 -18.83
C THR A 12 16.73 -0.57 -20.19
N PRO A 13 17.10 0.02 -21.36
CA PRO A 13 16.92 -0.65 -22.64
C PRO A 13 17.79 -1.90 -22.78
N LEU A 14 18.97 -1.92 -22.15
CA LEU A 14 19.82 -3.11 -22.12
C LEU A 14 19.14 -4.26 -21.38
N LEU A 15 18.57 -4.03 -20.20
CA LEU A 15 17.83 -5.06 -19.45
C LEU A 15 16.60 -5.54 -20.20
N ILE A 16 15.85 -4.63 -20.83
CA ILE A 16 14.65 -4.99 -21.61
C ILE A 16 15.02 -5.95 -22.75
N ILE A 17 16.15 -5.76 -23.43
CA ILE A 17 16.56 -6.61 -24.56
C ILE A 17 17.34 -7.85 -24.10
N LEU A 18 18.25 -7.69 -23.14
CA LEU A 18 19.17 -8.74 -22.73
C LEU A 18 18.49 -9.84 -21.92
N THR A 19 17.54 -9.49 -21.05
CA THR A 19 16.81 -10.46 -20.21
C THR A 19 16.02 -11.49 -21.02
N PRO A 20 15.15 -11.12 -21.99
CA PRO A 20 14.47 -12.11 -22.82
C PRO A 20 15.46 -12.91 -23.68
N LEU A 21 16.53 -12.27 -24.17
CA LEU A 21 17.55 -12.95 -24.99
C LEU A 21 18.34 -14.00 -24.18
N SER A 22 18.66 -13.71 -22.92
CA SER A 22 19.37 -14.63 -22.04
C SER A 22 18.50 -15.80 -21.57
N LEU A 23 17.18 -15.58 -21.44
CA LEU A 23 16.20 -16.61 -21.07
C LEU A 23 15.70 -17.42 -22.28
N LEU A 24 15.92 -16.96 -23.51
CA LEU A 24 15.50 -17.61 -24.76
C LEU A 24 15.91 -19.10 -24.93
N PRO A 25 17.05 -19.57 -24.39
CA PRO A 25 17.37 -21.00 -24.41
C PRO A 25 16.35 -21.89 -23.71
N LEU A 26 15.62 -21.38 -22.71
CA LEU A 26 14.64 -22.15 -21.94
C LEU A 26 13.50 -22.67 -22.84
N PRO A 27 12.75 -21.81 -23.57
CA PRO A 27 11.71 -22.30 -24.48
C PRO A 27 12.28 -23.00 -25.73
N LEU A 28 13.44 -22.57 -26.26
CA LEU A 28 13.95 -23.08 -27.53
C LEU A 28 14.67 -24.43 -27.44
N VAL A 29 15.31 -24.74 -26.31
CA VAL A 29 16.08 -25.98 -26.13
C VAL A 29 15.24 -27.07 -25.48
N ILE A 30 14.51 -26.74 -24.40
CA ILE A 30 13.72 -27.72 -23.62
C ILE A 30 12.39 -28.03 -24.32
N LYS A 31 11.77 -27.05 -24.98
CA LYS A 31 10.54 -27.18 -25.80
C LYS A 31 9.37 -27.88 -25.09
N THR A 32 9.27 -27.74 -23.77
CA THR A 32 8.11 -28.20 -23.00
C THR A 32 7.24 -27.03 -22.57
N LYS A 33 5.96 -27.30 -22.25
CA LYS A 33 5.01 -26.25 -21.84
C LYS A 33 5.42 -25.63 -20.50
N GLU A 34 6.00 -26.42 -19.60
CA GLU A 34 6.55 -25.97 -18.32
C GLU A 34 7.67 -24.95 -18.56
N ALA A 35 8.58 -25.22 -19.49
CA ALA A 35 9.69 -24.32 -19.82
C ALA A 35 9.21 -23.03 -20.50
N GLU A 36 8.25 -23.11 -21.42
CA GLU A 36 7.64 -21.92 -22.04
C GLU A 36 6.94 -21.03 -21.01
N CYS A 37 6.23 -21.63 -20.05
CA CYS A 37 5.60 -20.88 -18.97
C CYS A 37 6.62 -20.30 -17.98
N ALA A 38 7.65 -21.08 -17.61
CA ALA A 38 8.72 -20.65 -16.72
C ALA A 38 9.50 -19.46 -17.31
N TYR A 39 9.70 -19.44 -18.63
CA TYR A 39 10.28 -18.29 -19.33
C TYR A 39 9.47 -17.02 -19.06
N ILE A 40 8.14 -17.07 -19.21
CA ILE A 40 7.27 -15.90 -18.98
C ILE A 40 7.31 -15.50 -17.51
N LEU A 41 7.20 -16.46 -16.59
CA LEU A 41 7.23 -16.20 -15.14
C LEU A 41 8.54 -15.52 -14.71
N ILE A 42 9.68 -16.05 -15.14
CA ILE A 42 11.00 -15.49 -14.79
C ILE A 42 11.19 -14.12 -15.44
N LEU A 43 10.80 -13.96 -16.71
CA LEU A 43 10.88 -12.67 -17.41
C LEU A 43 10.07 -11.61 -16.68
N MET A 44 8.82 -11.91 -16.34
CA MET A 44 7.96 -11.01 -15.57
C MET A 44 8.52 -10.73 -14.18
N SER A 45 9.05 -11.75 -13.49
CA SER A 45 9.67 -11.59 -12.19
C SER A 45 10.85 -10.62 -12.25
N VAL A 46 11.74 -10.77 -13.23
CA VAL A 46 12.87 -9.84 -13.41
C VAL A 46 12.36 -8.43 -13.70
N TYR A 47 11.38 -8.26 -14.59
CA TYR A 47 10.86 -6.94 -14.95
C TYR A 47 10.11 -6.27 -13.79
N TRP A 48 9.36 -7.00 -12.98
CA TRP A 48 8.70 -6.48 -11.80
C TRP A 48 9.69 -6.16 -10.67
N MET A 49 10.72 -6.98 -10.48
CA MET A 49 11.75 -6.73 -9.46
C MET A 49 12.67 -5.55 -9.82
N THR A 50 12.91 -5.31 -11.10
CA THR A 50 13.78 -4.23 -11.58
C THR A 50 13.00 -2.97 -11.97
N GLU A 51 11.67 -3.05 -12.04
CA GLU A 51 10.75 -1.99 -12.48
C GLU A 51 11.21 -1.31 -13.79
N VAL A 52 11.82 -2.07 -14.70
CA VAL A 52 12.30 -1.55 -16.01
C VAL A 52 11.15 -1.13 -16.93
N LEU A 53 9.97 -1.68 -16.71
CA LEU A 53 8.71 -1.31 -17.34
C LEU A 53 7.66 -1.08 -16.26
N PRO A 54 6.65 -0.21 -16.49
CA PRO A 54 5.54 -0.05 -15.57
C PRO A 54 4.89 -1.40 -15.25
N LEU A 55 4.56 -1.64 -13.98
CA LEU A 55 4.10 -2.95 -13.48
C LEU A 55 2.93 -3.52 -14.31
N SER A 56 2.01 -2.65 -14.70
CA SER A 56 0.82 -2.93 -15.52
C SER A 56 1.18 -3.39 -16.94
N ILE A 57 2.23 -2.82 -17.54
CA ILE A 57 2.68 -3.20 -18.88
C ILE A 57 3.36 -4.56 -18.85
N THR A 58 4.20 -4.80 -17.84
CA THR A 58 4.77 -6.12 -17.58
C THR A 58 3.67 -7.16 -17.36
N ALA A 59 2.60 -6.79 -16.66
CA ALA A 59 1.44 -7.64 -16.43
C ALA A 59 0.64 -7.97 -17.70
N LEU A 60 0.86 -7.31 -18.84
CA LEU A 60 0.27 -7.66 -20.13
C LEU A 60 1.12 -8.69 -20.92
N LEU A 61 2.33 -9.01 -20.47
CA LEU A 61 3.17 -10.03 -21.12
C LEU A 61 2.49 -11.40 -21.25
N PRO A 62 1.74 -11.92 -20.26
CA PRO A 62 0.96 -13.15 -20.41
C PRO A 62 -0.05 -13.10 -21.55
N ALA A 63 -0.76 -11.97 -21.71
CA ALA A 63 -1.72 -11.76 -22.79
C ALA A 63 -1.10 -11.85 -24.19
N LEU A 64 0.18 -11.47 -24.30
CA LEU A 64 0.95 -11.57 -25.54
C LEU A 64 1.60 -12.95 -25.73
N LEU A 65 2.28 -13.45 -24.71
CA LEU A 65 3.20 -14.58 -24.82
C LEU A 65 2.51 -15.94 -24.66
N PHE A 66 1.44 -16.07 -23.87
CA PHE A 66 0.74 -17.35 -23.74
C PHE A 66 0.06 -17.83 -25.03
N PRO A 67 -0.62 -16.96 -25.80
CA PRO A 67 -1.14 -17.37 -27.11
C PRO A 67 -0.01 -17.69 -28.10
N LEU A 68 1.11 -16.95 -28.04
CA LEU A 68 2.25 -17.14 -28.93
C LEU A 68 2.97 -18.48 -28.70
N PHE A 69 3.18 -18.87 -27.43
CA PHE A 69 3.72 -20.18 -27.08
C PHE A 69 2.65 -21.28 -27.09
N GLY A 70 1.37 -20.97 -27.37
CA GLY A 70 0.31 -21.97 -27.39
C GLY A 70 0.06 -22.63 -26.02
N ILE A 71 0.16 -21.86 -24.93
CA ILE A 71 -0.20 -22.29 -23.57
C ILE A 71 -1.71 -22.08 -23.34
N MET A 72 -2.24 -20.91 -23.73
CA MET A 72 -3.66 -20.57 -23.60
C MET A 72 -4.16 -19.82 -24.85
N LYS A 73 -5.45 -19.98 -25.19
CA LYS A 73 -6.06 -19.20 -26.29
C LYS A 73 -6.21 -17.74 -25.88
N SER A 74 -6.08 -16.81 -26.82
CA SER A 74 -6.19 -15.36 -26.53
C SER A 74 -7.51 -14.96 -25.86
N SER A 75 -8.63 -15.58 -26.24
CA SER A 75 -9.94 -15.33 -25.60
C SER A 75 -9.99 -15.83 -24.15
N GLN A 76 -9.33 -16.94 -23.84
CA GLN A 76 -9.23 -17.47 -22.49
C GLN A 76 -8.35 -16.55 -21.63
N VAL A 77 -7.21 -16.10 -22.18
CA VAL A 77 -6.33 -15.16 -21.49
C VAL A 77 -7.07 -13.83 -21.25
N ALA A 78 -7.79 -13.28 -22.22
CA ALA A 78 -8.56 -12.05 -22.00
C ALA A 78 -9.62 -12.21 -20.89
N SER A 79 -10.28 -13.37 -20.79
CA SER A 79 -11.30 -13.64 -19.78
C SER A 79 -10.78 -13.73 -18.35
N VAL A 80 -9.46 -13.89 -18.15
CA VAL A 80 -8.83 -13.87 -16.82
C VAL A 80 -8.43 -12.48 -16.37
N TYR A 81 -8.35 -11.48 -17.27
CA TYR A 81 -7.96 -10.11 -16.88
C TYR A 81 -9.09 -9.32 -16.20
N PHE A 82 -10.37 -9.63 -16.43
CA PHE A 82 -11.49 -8.89 -15.84
C PHE A 82 -12.44 -9.85 -15.11
N LYS A 83 -12.51 -9.72 -13.78
CA LYS A 83 -13.18 -10.63 -12.85
C LYS A 83 -13.93 -9.88 -11.76
N ASP A 84 -14.63 -10.60 -10.88
CA ASP A 84 -15.49 -10.04 -9.82
C ASP A 84 -14.74 -9.02 -8.94
N PHE A 85 -13.45 -9.25 -8.68
CA PHE A 85 -12.54 -8.28 -8.08
C PHE A 85 -12.62 -6.86 -8.65
N HIS A 86 -12.68 -6.71 -9.99
CA HIS A 86 -12.70 -5.38 -10.61
C HIS A 86 -13.99 -4.61 -10.27
N LEU A 87 -15.10 -5.35 -10.11
CA LEU A 87 -16.39 -4.79 -9.70
C LEU A 87 -16.38 -4.40 -8.22
N LEU A 88 -15.73 -5.20 -7.37
CA LEU A 88 -15.51 -4.86 -5.96
C LEU A 88 -14.69 -3.58 -5.83
N LEU A 89 -13.56 -3.50 -6.56
CA LEU A 89 -12.67 -2.35 -6.55
C LEU A 89 -13.39 -1.08 -7.00
N LEU A 90 -14.22 -1.15 -8.05
CA LEU A 90 -15.04 -0.04 -8.53
C LEU A 90 -15.91 0.57 -7.41
N GLY A 91 -16.64 -0.27 -6.66
CA GLY A 91 -17.49 0.20 -5.56
C GLY A 91 -16.71 0.84 -4.41
N VAL A 92 -15.58 0.25 -4.02
CA VAL A 92 -14.70 0.77 -2.97
C VAL A 92 -14.08 2.09 -3.36
N ILE A 93 -13.59 2.22 -4.60
CA ILE A 93 -12.98 3.48 -5.07
C ILE A 93 -14.03 4.59 -5.11
N CYS A 94 -15.29 4.30 -5.48
CA CYS A 94 -16.36 5.30 -5.41
C CYS A 94 -16.53 5.84 -3.98
N LEU A 95 -16.51 4.97 -2.97
CA LEU A 95 -16.53 5.39 -1.57
C LEU A 95 -15.30 6.23 -1.21
N ALA A 96 -14.10 5.76 -1.57
CA ALA A 96 -12.86 6.44 -1.25
C ALA A 96 -12.81 7.85 -1.86
N THR A 97 -13.18 7.99 -3.14
CA THR A 97 -13.29 9.28 -3.84
C THR A 97 -14.30 10.20 -3.14
N ALA A 98 -15.43 9.69 -2.67
CA ALA A 98 -16.42 10.49 -1.95
C ALA A 98 -15.87 10.98 -0.59
N ILE A 99 -15.23 10.10 0.18
CA ILE A 99 -14.59 10.44 1.47
C ILE A 99 -13.50 11.51 1.29
N GLU A 100 -12.74 11.43 0.21
CA GLU A 100 -11.68 12.38 -0.14
C GLU A 100 -12.25 13.73 -0.56
N LYS A 101 -13.17 13.75 -1.54
CA LYS A 101 -13.80 14.97 -2.07
C LYS A 101 -14.44 15.84 -0.99
N TRP A 102 -15.15 15.20 -0.05
CA TRP A 102 -15.93 15.91 0.98
C TRP A 102 -15.19 16.06 2.32
N GLY A 103 -13.92 15.64 2.41
CA GLY A 103 -13.07 15.91 3.57
C GLY A 103 -13.44 15.16 4.86
N LEU A 104 -14.30 14.13 4.78
CA LEU A 104 -14.75 13.35 5.95
C LEU A 104 -13.54 12.74 6.71
N HIS A 105 -12.53 12.29 5.97
CA HIS A 105 -11.29 11.75 6.51
C HIS A 105 -10.55 12.74 7.44
N ARG A 106 -10.50 14.03 7.10
CA ARG A 106 -9.83 15.06 7.92
C ARG A 106 -10.50 15.22 9.27
N ARG A 107 -11.84 15.22 9.29
CA ARG A 107 -12.62 15.32 10.53
C ARG A 107 -12.40 14.13 11.43
N ILE A 108 -12.39 12.92 10.86
CA ILE A 108 -12.16 11.68 11.61
C ILE A 108 -10.73 11.69 12.19
N ALA A 109 -9.72 12.02 11.38
CA ALA A 109 -8.32 12.08 11.83
C ALA A 109 -8.15 13.05 13.01
N LEU A 110 -8.61 14.31 12.87
CA LEU A 110 -8.45 15.32 13.92
C LEU A 110 -9.21 14.97 15.20
N ARG A 111 -10.40 14.35 15.11
CA ARG A 111 -11.10 13.85 16.30
C ARG A 111 -10.33 12.75 17.02
N LEU A 112 -9.77 11.80 16.28
CA LEU A 112 -8.99 10.70 16.87
C LEU A 112 -7.73 11.22 17.56
N VAL A 113 -7.03 12.19 16.96
CA VAL A 113 -5.82 12.76 17.57
C VAL A 113 -6.15 13.61 18.80
N THR A 114 -7.19 14.45 18.74
CA THR A 114 -7.61 15.28 19.89
C THR A 114 -8.15 14.45 21.07
N ALA A 115 -8.73 13.27 20.81
CA ALA A 115 -9.23 12.37 21.85
C ALA A 115 -8.13 11.69 22.69
N VAL A 116 -6.96 11.39 22.09
CA VAL A 116 -5.86 10.68 22.80
C VAL A 116 -5.00 11.64 23.63
N GLY A 117 -4.87 12.89 23.17
CA GLY A 117 -4.16 13.96 23.85
C GLY A 117 -2.83 14.35 23.20
N VAL A 118 -2.19 15.37 23.75
CA VAL A 118 -1.09 16.11 23.09
C VAL A 118 0.31 15.85 23.65
N ASN A 119 0.43 14.97 24.64
CA ASN A 119 1.76 14.54 25.08
C ASN A 119 2.45 13.81 23.92
N PRO A 120 3.74 14.03 23.63
CA PRO A 120 4.41 13.45 22.44
C PRO A 120 4.17 11.95 22.23
N GLY A 121 4.19 11.14 23.30
CA GLY A 121 3.90 9.70 23.17
C GLY A 121 2.42 9.37 22.90
N LYS A 122 1.49 10.11 23.51
CA LYS A 122 0.03 10.01 23.26
C LYS A 122 -0.35 10.56 21.89
N LEU A 123 0.32 11.62 21.46
CA LEU A 123 0.16 12.26 20.17
C LEU A 123 0.59 11.31 19.05
N MET A 124 1.74 10.64 19.20
CA MET A 124 2.14 9.55 18.29
C MET A 124 1.07 8.46 18.20
N LEU A 125 0.54 8.01 19.34
CA LEU A 125 -0.52 6.99 19.35
C LEU A 125 -1.80 7.47 18.65
N GLY A 126 -2.24 8.70 18.91
CA GLY A 126 -3.42 9.29 18.27
C GLY A 126 -3.26 9.39 16.76
N PHE A 127 -2.09 9.81 16.29
CA PHE A 127 -1.76 9.83 14.87
C PHE A 127 -1.68 8.42 14.27
N MET A 128 -1.09 7.45 14.96
CA MET A 128 -1.02 6.05 14.51
C MET A 128 -2.41 5.43 14.38
N VAL A 129 -3.27 5.60 15.38
CA VAL A 129 -4.64 5.07 15.36
C VAL A 129 -5.47 5.74 14.28
N GLY A 130 -5.38 7.08 14.16
CA GLY A 130 -6.08 7.82 13.11
C GLY A 130 -5.64 7.42 11.71
N CYS A 131 -4.33 7.31 11.49
CA CYS A 131 -3.76 6.93 10.21
C CYS A 131 -4.10 5.47 9.86
N ALA A 132 -3.96 4.53 10.79
CA ALA A 132 -4.32 3.14 10.57
C ALA A 132 -5.81 2.96 10.27
N PHE A 133 -6.69 3.69 10.97
CA PHE A 133 -8.13 3.65 10.72
C PHE A 133 -8.48 4.15 9.32
N LEU A 134 -7.88 5.27 8.88
CA LEU A 134 -8.09 5.80 7.53
C LEU A 134 -7.56 4.84 6.47
N SER A 135 -6.39 4.26 6.70
CA SER A 135 -5.75 3.31 5.77
C SER A 135 -6.47 1.97 5.64
N MET A 136 -7.39 1.63 6.56
CA MET A 136 -8.29 0.49 6.37
C MET A 136 -9.23 0.68 5.18
N TRP A 137 -9.51 1.91 4.75
CA TRP A 137 -10.56 2.19 3.75
C TRP A 137 -10.04 2.95 2.56
N LEU A 138 -8.97 3.72 2.77
CA LEU A 138 -8.26 4.49 1.76
C LEU A 138 -6.94 3.80 1.44
N SER A 139 -6.32 4.17 0.32
CA SER A 139 -4.98 3.66 0.00
C SER A 139 -3.94 4.13 1.03
N ASN A 140 -2.93 3.30 1.30
CA ASN A 140 -1.83 3.65 2.21
C ASN A 140 -1.17 4.99 1.83
N THR A 141 -0.95 5.19 0.52
CA THR A 141 -0.30 6.38 -0.04
C THR A 141 -1.15 7.63 0.18
N SER A 142 -2.44 7.56 -0.17
CA SER A 142 -3.39 8.68 0.02
C SER A 142 -3.47 9.08 1.48
N THR A 143 -3.54 8.09 2.38
CA THR A 143 -3.64 8.34 3.82
C THR A 143 -2.42 9.12 4.36
N VAL A 144 -1.20 8.73 3.99
CA VAL A 144 0.00 9.45 4.41
C VAL A 144 0.07 10.84 3.78
N ALA A 145 -0.23 10.96 2.49
CA ALA A 145 -0.23 12.26 1.79
C ALA A 145 -1.19 13.27 2.44
N MET A 146 -2.33 12.80 2.95
CA MET A 146 -3.33 13.63 3.63
C MET A 146 -2.94 13.99 5.07
N VAL A 147 -2.34 13.05 5.83
CA VAL A 147 -2.05 13.24 7.26
C VAL A 147 -0.72 13.96 7.49
N MET A 148 0.26 13.79 6.61
CA MET A 148 1.59 14.40 6.79
C MET A 148 1.60 15.93 6.88
N PRO A 149 0.83 16.69 6.08
CA PRO A 149 0.75 18.15 6.26
C PRO A 149 0.24 18.56 7.65
N ILE A 150 -0.69 17.78 8.23
CA ILE A 150 -1.22 18.04 9.58
C ILE A 150 -0.12 17.76 10.62
N VAL A 151 0.59 16.65 10.46
CA VAL A 151 1.71 16.28 11.34
C VAL A 151 2.85 17.29 11.24
N GLU A 152 3.14 17.79 10.05
CA GLU A 152 4.13 18.83 9.82
C GLU A 152 3.75 20.14 10.52
N ALA A 153 2.49 20.57 10.43
CA ALA A 153 2.01 21.74 11.16
C ALA A 153 2.18 21.57 12.69
N VAL A 154 1.94 20.36 13.19
CA VAL A 154 2.15 20.02 14.61
C VAL A 154 3.64 20.00 14.97
N ILE A 155 4.49 19.43 14.13
CA ILE A 155 5.95 19.41 14.29
C ILE A 155 6.49 20.84 14.35
N GLN A 156 6.08 21.71 13.42
CA GLN A 156 6.48 23.11 13.40
C GLN A 156 6.06 23.84 14.68
N GLN A 157 4.85 23.61 15.16
CA GLN A 157 4.39 24.20 16.44
C GLN A 157 5.25 23.73 17.63
N VAL A 158 5.62 22.45 17.66
CA VAL A 158 6.51 21.90 18.71
C VAL A 158 7.90 22.55 18.65
N LEU A 159 8.42 22.85 17.45
CA LEU A 159 9.72 23.50 17.22
C LEU A 159 9.72 25.01 17.52
N SER A 160 8.68 25.73 17.09
CA SER A 160 8.55 27.20 17.23
C SER A 160 8.24 27.67 18.65
N SER A 161 7.76 26.78 19.52
CA SER A 161 7.42 27.10 20.91
C SER A 161 8.62 27.51 21.80
N GLY A 162 9.84 27.54 21.28
CA GLY A 162 11.06 27.93 21.99
C GLY A 162 11.60 29.34 21.66
N ASP A 163 10.81 30.23 21.05
CA ASP A 163 11.27 31.57 20.57
C ASP A 163 10.74 32.80 21.31
N GLU A 164 10.20 32.70 22.54
CA GLU A 164 9.77 33.90 23.27
C GLU A 164 10.69 34.26 24.45
N PRO A 165 11.60 35.25 24.30
CA PRO A 165 11.79 36.26 25.32
C PRO A 165 10.64 37.27 25.24
N SER A 166 10.03 37.56 26.39
CA SER A 166 8.97 38.55 26.55
C SER A 166 9.37 39.95 26.06
N ILE A 167 8.91 40.39 24.88
CA ILE A 167 8.88 41.81 24.49
C ILE A 167 7.61 42.11 23.66
N ASP A 168 6.97 43.22 24.00
CA ASP A 168 5.71 43.78 23.52
C ASP A 168 5.59 44.01 21.99
N HIS A 169 4.34 43.83 21.53
CA HIS A 169 3.57 44.49 20.47
C HIS A 169 4.14 44.76 19.04
N THR A 170 3.29 44.36 18.08
CA THR A 170 3.02 44.93 16.73
C THR A 170 4.05 44.73 15.61
N GLY A 171 3.67 43.92 14.60
CA GLY A 171 4.30 43.97 13.27
C GLY A 171 4.08 42.72 12.40
N ALA A 172 3.13 42.82 11.47
CA ALA A 172 3.04 42.11 10.17
C ALA A 172 3.11 40.56 10.12
N LEU A 173 1.94 39.94 9.86
CA LEU A 173 1.88 38.64 9.19
C LEU A 173 2.48 38.76 7.78
N ASN A 174 3.58 38.06 7.51
CA ASN A 174 3.96 37.66 6.17
C ASN A 174 4.22 36.14 6.18
N GLY A 175 3.38 35.42 5.44
CA GLY A 175 3.52 33.99 5.23
C GLY A 175 4.81 33.67 4.49
N ILE A 176 5.54 32.68 4.98
CA ILE A 176 6.71 32.14 4.29
C ILE A 176 6.21 30.99 3.41
N SER A 177 6.02 31.29 2.14
CA SER A 177 5.81 30.34 1.05
C SER A 177 7.10 29.57 0.76
N ASN A 178 7.00 28.25 0.74
CA ASN A 178 8.11 27.35 0.41
C ASN A 178 8.19 27.20 -1.13
N PRO A 179 9.32 27.50 -1.80
CA PRO A 179 9.42 27.57 -3.26
C PRO A 179 9.40 26.20 -4.00
N ALA A 180 9.16 25.10 -3.30
CA ALA A 180 9.09 23.75 -3.89
C ALA A 180 7.67 23.34 -4.34
N LEU A 181 6.65 24.16 -4.08
CA LEU A 181 5.23 23.86 -4.30
C LEU A 181 4.59 24.64 -5.47
N GLN A 182 5.38 25.32 -6.30
CA GLN A 182 4.89 26.09 -7.47
C GLN A 182 5.32 25.47 -8.82
N LEU A 183 5.24 24.15 -8.96
CA LEU A 183 5.45 23.49 -10.26
C LEU A 183 4.24 22.70 -10.78
N GLU A 184 3.06 22.82 -10.15
CA GLU A 184 1.83 22.15 -10.64
C GLU A 184 0.75 23.10 -11.18
N ASP A 185 0.96 24.42 -11.19
CA ASP A 185 -0.07 25.41 -11.59
C ASP A 185 0.20 26.17 -12.91
N MET A 186 1.03 25.64 -13.83
CA MET A 186 1.25 26.29 -15.15
C MET A 186 1.14 25.37 -16.38
N GLU A 187 0.23 24.38 -16.35
CA GLU A 187 -0.17 23.66 -17.57
C GLU A 187 -1.67 23.76 -17.82
N ALA A 188 -2.16 24.98 -18.02
CA ALA A 188 -3.40 25.23 -18.75
C ALA A 188 -3.45 26.69 -19.22
N GLN A 189 -2.98 26.99 -20.45
CA GLN A 189 -3.68 27.84 -21.43
C GLN A 189 -2.81 28.19 -22.67
N HIS A 190 -3.30 27.70 -23.82
CA HIS A 190 -3.41 28.34 -25.14
C HIS A 190 -2.32 28.24 -26.23
N ASP A 191 -2.86 28.05 -27.44
CA ASP A 191 -2.32 27.74 -28.77
C ASP A 191 -1.66 28.92 -29.53
N GLN A 192 -0.55 28.61 -30.24
CA GLN A 192 -0.10 28.96 -31.63
C GLN A 192 -0.23 30.40 -32.24
N PRO A 193 0.48 30.73 -33.37
CA PRO A 193 1.79 30.29 -33.93
C PRO A 193 2.70 31.47 -34.43
N GLU A 194 3.81 31.16 -35.14
CA GLU A 194 4.72 32.03 -35.95
C GLU A 194 5.86 32.76 -35.18
N ASN A 195 7.11 32.95 -35.67
CA ASN A 195 7.68 32.94 -37.02
C ASN A 195 9.22 32.71 -36.97
N MET A 196 9.74 32.18 -38.07
CA MET A 196 11.15 31.86 -38.35
C MET A 196 11.94 33.10 -38.79
N LYS A 197 13.23 33.23 -38.38
CA LYS A 197 14.42 33.44 -39.27
C LYS A 197 15.66 34.09 -38.60
N SER A 198 16.81 33.42 -38.84
CA SER A 198 18.19 33.91 -39.12
C SER A 198 18.87 34.85 -38.11
N ILE A 199 20.15 34.67 -37.75
CA ILE A 199 21.32 34.81 -38.64
C ILE A 199 22.49 33.89 -38.20
N GLU A 200 23.18 33.36 -39.20
CA GLU A 200 24.35 32.48 -39.18
C GLU A 200 25.69 33.19 -38.89
N ALA A 201 26.62 32.35 -38.41
CA ALA A 201 28.04 32.22 -38.78
C ALA A 201 29.10 33.25 -38.35
N GLY A 202 30.05 32.72 -37.55
CA GLY A 202 31.46 32.65 -37.96
C GLY A 202 32.46 33.49 -37.15
N VAL A 203 33.39 32.83 -36.45
CA VAL A 203 34.87 32.95 -36.60
C VAL A 203 35.58 32.26 -35.41
N ILE A 204 36.66 31.56 -35.77
CA ILE A 204 37.49 30.64 -35.00
C ILE A 204 38.63 31.36 -34.24
N GLU A 205 38.94 30.81 -33.05
CA GLU A 205 40.16 30.87 -32.21
C GLU A 205 40.84 32.19 -31.83
N ARG A 206 40.94 32.43 -30.51
CA ARG A 206 42.23 32.53 -29.83
C ARG A 206 42.12 32.28 -28.32
N VAL A 207 42.99 31.39 -27.85
CA VAL A 207 43.28 31.07 -26.46
C VAL A 207 43.68 32.34 -25.69
N GLN A 208 42.95 32.63 -24.60
CA GLN A 208 43.44 33.37 -23.45
C GLN A 208 42.94 32.69 -22.17
N THR A 209 43.90 32.22 -21.39
CA THR A 209 43.77 31.68 -20.05
C THR A 209 43.09 32.70 -19.12
N ALA A 210 41.95 32.34 -18.54
CA ALA A 210 41.32 33.03 -17.42
C ALA A 210 41.55 32.22 -16.12
N PRO A 211 41.64 32.88 -14.95
CA PRO A 211 42.30 32.34 -13.76
C PRO A 211 41.50 31.20 -13.12
N GLU A 212 42.23 30.26 -12.52
CA GLU A 212 41.69 29.28 -11.57
C GLU A 212 40.80 29.98 -10.53
N GLU A 213 39.49 29.67 -10.57
CA GLU A 213 38.62 29.93 -9.43
C GLU A 213 39.10 29.05 -8.27
N PRO A 214 39.33 29.61 -7.07
CA PRO A 214 39.85 28.85 -5.96
C PRO A 214 38.85 27.75 -5.60
N GLU A 215 39.36 26.51 -5.52
CA GLU A 215 38.70 25.35 -4.95
C GLU A 215 38.05 25.73 -3.62
N THR A 216 36.77 26.10 -3.68
CA THR A 216 35.96 26.25 -2.49
C THR A 216 35.57 24.83 -2.14
N LYS A 217 36.40 24.19 -1.30
CA LYS A 217 36.11 22.93 -0.64
C LYS A 217 34.62 22.90 -0.32
N ALA A 218 33.90 21.95 -0.91
CA ALA A 218 32.52 21.66 -0.54
C ALA A 218 32.47 21.62 1.00
N PRO A 219 31.60 22.41 1.65
CA PRO A 219 31.47 22.32 3.09
C PRO A 219 31.12 20.86 3.42
N ALA A 220 31.90 20.25 4.31
CA ALA A 220 31.52 19.02 4.98
C ALA A 220 30.06 19.14 5.48
N PRO A 221 29.29 18.04 5.57
CA PRO A 221 27.87 18.11 5.91
C PRO A 221 27.69 18.81 7.26
N GLN A 222 27.28 20.08 7.22
CA GLN A 222 26.96 20.86 8.39
C GLN A 222 25.58 20.43 8.90
N SER A 223 25.55 19.39 9.73
CA SER A 223 24.44 19.22 10.66
C SER A 223 24.61 20.25 11.77
N ASN A 224 23.86 21.34 11.74
CA ASN A 224 23.40 22.10 12.92
C ASN A 224 22.58 23.31 12.44
N GLY A 225 21.25 23.24 12.56
CA GLY A 225 20.38 24.40 12.30
C GLY A 225 18.87 24.14 12.20
N LYS A 226 18.39 22.91 11.97
CA LYS A 226 16.94 22.63 11.81
C LYS A 226 16.21 22.32 13.14
N TYR A 227 16.92 21.90 14.19
CA TYR A 227 16.33 21.50 15.48
C TYR A 227 17.08 22.11 16.64
N LYS A 228 16.34 22.60 17.65
CA LYS A 228 16.91 23.27 18.84
C LYS A 228 17.50 22.26 19.83
N THR A 229 16.83 21.13 20.02
CA THR A 229 17.30 20.07 20.92
C THR A 229 17.32 18.72 20.23
N HIS A 230 18.15 17.80 20.76
CA HIS A 230 18.16 16.40 20.32
C HIS A 230 16.78 15.74 20.56
N GLU A 231 16.09 16.11 21.65
CA GLU A 231 14.74 15.63 21.96
C GLU A 231 13.72 16.05 20.89
N ASP A 232 13.73 17.33 20.48
CA ASP A 232 12.83 17.82 19.44
C ASP A 232 13.06 17.10 18.10
N HIS A 233 14.32 16.84 17.74
CA HIS A 233 14.65 16.07 16.53
C HIS A 233 14.10 14.64 16.60
N MET A 234 14.25 13.95 17.74
CA MET A 234 13.73 12.59 17.90
C MET A 234 12.20 12.53 17.88
N ILE A 235 11.51 13.54 18.42
CA ILE A 235 10.06 13.66 18.32
C ILE A 235 9.63 13.79 16.85
N CYS A 236 10.32 14.62 16.05
CA CYS A 236 10.03 14.76 14.62
C CYS A 236 10.20 13.44 13.85
N LYS A 237 11.29 12.71 14.13
CA LYS A 237 11.55 11.40 13.53
C LYS A 237 10.46 10.39 13.91
N GLY A 238 10.11 10.32 15.19
CA GLY A 238 9.08 9.43 15.72
C GLY A 238 7.71 9.71 15.10
N LEU A 239 7.28 10.98 15.05
CA LEU A 239 6.00 11.38 14.46
C LEU A 239 5.94 11.10 12.95
N SER A 240 7.04 11.31 12.21
CA SER A 240 7.07 11.04 10.77
C SER A 240 6.97 9.53 10.48
N LEU A 241 7.77 8.71 11.17
CA LEU A 241 7.77 7.25 10.97
C LEU A 241 6.48 6.58 11.44
N CYS A 242 5.88 7.07 12.53
CA CYS A 242 4.67 6.46 13.05
C CYS A 242 3.51 6.55 12.06
N ILE A 243 3.42 7.63 11.26
CA ILE A 243 2.44 7.78 10.19
C ILE A 243 2.68 6.77 9.06
N ALA A 244 3.90 6.70 8.54
CA ALA A 244 4.21 5.77 7.44
C ALA A 244 3.90 4.32 7.83
N TYR A 245 4.33 3.91 9.03
CA TYR A 245 4.16 2.52 9.47
C TYR A 245 2.73 2.20 9.83
N SER A 246 2.03 3.10 10.52
CA SER A 246 0.61 2.89 10.86
C SER A 246 -0.29 2.86 9.63
N SER A 247 0.03 3.61 8.57
CA SER A 247 -0.68 3.52 7.29
C SER A 247 -0.60 2.11 6.71
N SER A 248 0.59 1.54 6.55
CA SER A 248 0.72 0.18 6.01
C SER A 248 0.15 -0.90 6.94
N ILE A 249 0.26 -0.73 8.27
CA ILE A 249 -0.35 -1.65 9.25
C ILE A 249 -1.88 -1.60 9.15
N GLY A 250 -2.47 -0.40 9.02
CA GLY A 250 -3.90 -0.21 8.86
C GLY A 250 -4.47 -0.90 7.62
N GLY A 251 -3.75 -0.78 6.49
CA GLY A 251 -4.13 -1.38 5.21
C GLY A 251 -4.22 -2.92 5.20
N LEU A 252 -3.66 -3.59 6.21
CA LEU A 252 -3.79 -5.05 6.38
C LEU A 252 -5.22 -5.48 6.73
N THR A 253 -5.98 -4.61 7.41
CA THR A 253 -7.18 -5.01 8.14
C THR A 253 -8.34 -5.39 7.24
N THR A 254 -8.49 -4.69 6.12
CA THR A 254 -9.56 -4.92 5.16
C THR A 254 -8.97 -5.45 3.85
N LEU A 255 -9.78 -6.14 3.07
CA LEU A 255 -9.40 -6.53 1.71
C LEU A 255 -9.01 -5.32 0.85
N PRO A 256 -9.80 -4.23 0.76
CA PRO A 256 -9.44 -3.08 -0.08
C PRO A 256 -8.27 -2.22 0.41
N GLY A 257 -7.82 -2.36 1.66
CA GLY A 257 -6.80 -1.48 2.23
C GLY A 257 -5.46 -1.53 1.51
N THR A 258 -5.05 -2.69 1.00
CA THR A 258 -3.80 -2.85 0.24
C THR A 258 -3.98 -3.73 -0.98
N SER A 259 -3.23 -3.43 -2.05
CA SER A 259 -3.24 -4.19 -3.29
C SER A 259 -2.87 -5.67 -3.09
N ALA A 260 -1.99 -5.96 -2.13
CA ALA A 260 -1.57 -7.33 -1.83
C ALA A 260 -2.73 -8.22 -1.33
N ASN A 261 -3.59 -7.68 -0.45
CA ASN A 261 -4.76 -8.38 0.09
C ASN A 261 -5.77 -8.67 -1.01
N LEU A 262 -5.98 -7.69 -1.88
CA LEU A 262 -6.85 -7.80 -3.05
C LEU A 262 -6.39 -8.89 -4.02
N ILE A 263 -5.10 -8.88 -4.39
CA ILE A 263 -4.50 -9.90 -5.26
C ILE A 263 -4.62 -11.29 -4.62
N PHE A 264 -4.34 -11.41 -3.32
CA PHE A 264 -4.48 -12.66 -2.58
C PHE A 264 -5.91 -13.21 -2.60
N ALA A 265 -6.90 -12.39 -2.24
CA ALA A 265 -8.28 -12.85 -2.13
C ALA A 265 -8.81 -13.39 -3.46
N GLU A 266 -8.53 -12.67 -4.54
CA GLU A 266 -8.96 -13.09 -5.87
C GLU A 266 -8.13 -14.28 -6.41
N TYR A 267 -6.84 -14.37 -6.08
CA TYR A 267 -6.06 -15.58 -6.38
C TYR A 267 -6.69 -16.82 -5.73
N ILE A 268 -7.12 -16.73 -4.47
CA ILE A 268 -7.81 -17.84 -3.79
C ILE A 268 -9.12 -18.17 -4.50
N HIS A 269 -9.93 -17.18 -4.87
CA HIS A 269 -11.21 -17.43 -5.57
C HIS A 269 -11.04 -18.07 -6.94
N GLN A 270 -9.93 -17.82 -7.64
CA GLN A 270 -9.68 -18.42 -8.95
C GLN A 270 -9.01 -19.79 -8.86
N TYR A 271 -7.97 -19.90 -8.03
CA TYR A 271 -7.18 -21.12 -7.92
C TYR A 271 -7.94 -22.18 -7.09
N TYR A 272 -8.71 -21.74 -6.07
CA TYR A 272 -9.54 -22.57 -5.20
C TYR A 272 -11.01 -22.09 -5.19
N PRO A 273 -11.79 -22.29 -6.27
CA PRO A 273 -13.14 -21.74 -6.39
C PRO A 273 -14.14 -22.26 -5.36
N GLU A 274 -13.90 -23.45 -4.81
CA GLU A 274 -14.73 -24.04 -3.73
C GLU A 274 -14.39 -23.48 -2.33
N CYS A 275 -13.30 -22.72 -2.20
CA CYS A 275 -12.89 -22.08 -0.95
C CYS A 275 -13.73 -20.82 -0.66
N LYS A 276 -14.81 -20.98 0.10
CA LYS A 276 -15.70 -19.88 0.52
C LYS A 276 -15.30 -19.24 1.85
N ILE A 277 -14.23 -19.72 2.47
CA ILE A 277 -13.79 -19.30 3.81
C ILE A 277 -13.23 -17.88 3.78
N ILE A 278 -12.56 -17.48 2.69
CA ILE A 278 -12.02 -16.12 2.52
C ILE A 278 -13.12 -15.22 1.95
N ASN A 279 -13.81 -14.51 2.85
CA ASN A 279 -14.73 -13.41 2.56
C ASN A 279 -14.33 -12.15 3.33
N PHE A 280 -14.96 -11.02 3.05
CA PHE A 280 -14.62 -9.75 3.73
C PHE A 280 -14.68 -9.87 5.27
N GLY A 281 -15.73 -10.50 5.80
CA GLY A 281 -15.95 -10.63 7.24
C GLY A 281 -14.86 -11.45 7.95
N ASN A 282 -14.56 -12.64 7.43
CA ASN A 282 -13.53 -13.53 7.99
C ASN A 282 -12.13 -12.91 7.87
N TRP A 283 -11.82 -12.25 6.75
CA TRP A 283 -10.57 -11.51 6.59
C TRP A 283 -10.43 -10.41 7.65
N PHE A 284 -11.49 -9.63 7.86
CA PHE A 284 -11.50 -8.56 8.85
C PHE A 284 -11.33 -9.09 10.28
N VAL A 285 -12.04 -10.15 10.65
CA VAL A 285 -11.94 -10.77 11.98
C VAL A 285 -10.53 -11.35 12.21
N LEU A 286 -9.88 -11.86 11.17
CA LEU A 286 -8.49 -12.31 11.25
C LEU A 286 -7.52 -11.14 11.45
N CYS A 287 -7.64 -10.09 10.63
CA CYS A 287 -6.63 -9.06 10.48
C CYS A 287 -6.77 -7.89 11.46
N LEU A 288 -7.98 -7.62 11.98
CA LEU A 288 -8.19 -6.54 12.96
C LEU A 288 -7.38 -6.76 14.25
N PRO A 289 -7.37 -7.95 14.88
CA PRO A 289 -6.51 -8.22 16.03
C PRO A 289 -5.02 -8.08 15.70
N ILE A 290 -4.60 -8.53 14.51
CA ILE A 290 -3.20 -8.39 14.03
C ILE A 290 -2.83 -6.92 13.98
N CYS A 291 -3.66 -6.08 13.35
CA CYS A 291 -3.48 -4.64 13.24
C CYS A 291 -3.37 -3.99 14.62
N ILE A 292 -4.28 -4.29 15.55
CA ILE A 292 -4.26 -3.71 16.91
C ILE A 292 -2.98 -4.10 17.65
N ILE A 293 -2.59 -5.38 17.64
CA ILE A 293 -1.38 -5.86 18.30
C ILE A 293 -0.15 -5.21 17.68
N MET A 294 -0.06 -5.19 16.35
CA MET A 294 1.04 -4.55 15.63
C MET A 294 1.13 -3.05 15.92
N LEU A 295 0.01 -2.32 15.95
CA LEU A 295 0.01 -0.89 16.26
C LEU A 295 0.51 -0.64 17.68
N ILE A 296 0.04 -1.40 18.67
CA ILE A 296 0.46 -1.24 20.07
C ILE A 296 1.94 -1.58 20.23
N LEU A 297 2.39 -2.71 19.68
CA LEU A 297 3.79 -3.13 19.80
C LEU A 297 4.74 -2.20 19.03
N SER A 298 4.34 -1.76 17.83
CA SER A 298 5.11 -0.79 17.05
C SER A 298 5.15 0.57 17.73
N TRP A 299 4.04 1.02 18.33
CA TRP A 299 4.02 2.23 19.13
C TRP A 299 4.97 2.11 20.32
N ILE A 300 4.95 0.99 21.04
CA ILE A 300 5.86 0.76 22.17
C ILE A 300 7.32 0.81 21.71
N PHE A 301 7.63 0.14 20.60
CA PHE A 301 8.97 0.07 20.04
C PHE A 301 9.48 1.43 19.55
N LEU A 302 8.67 2.17 18.79
CA LEU A 302 9.01 3.51 18.29
C LEU A 302 9.12 4.52 19.44
N HIS A 303 8.26 4.42 20.45
CA HIS A 303 8.33 5.25 21.65
C HIS A 303 9.64 5.00 22.40
N TRP A 304 9.99 3.73 22.63
CA TRP A 304 11.24 3.37 23.27
C TRP A 304 12.46 3.89 22.51
N MET A 305 12.45 3.77 21.18
CA MET A 305 13.57 4.14 20.31
C MET A 305 13.77 5.65 20.18
N PHE A 306 12.70 6.44 20.08
CA PHE A 306 12.79 7.89 19.85
C PHE A 306 12.53 8.74 21.09
N LEU A 307 11.63 8.33 22.00
CA LEU A 307 11.27 9.08 23.19
C LEU A 307 11.90 8.51 24.48
N GLY A 308 12.54 7.35 24.41
CA GLY A 308 13.27 6.71 25.51
C GLY A 308 12.37 5.87 26.44
N THR A 309 12.89 5.52 27.63
CA THR A 309 12.29 4.54 28.55
C THR A 309 11.25 5.11 29.51
N ASN A 310 10.92 6.40 29.43
CA ASN A 310 10.02 7.09 30.35
C ASN A 310 8.51 6.86 30.07
N PHE A 311 8.12 5.61 29.80
CA PHE A 311 6.74 5.20 29.51
C PHE A 311 5.72 5.71 30.54
N ARG A 312 6.06 5.58 31.83
CA ARG A 312 5.17 5.96 32.94
C ARG A 312 4.89 7.46 32.99
N ALA A 313 5.86 8.29 32.59
CA ALA A 313 5.70 9.74 32.53
C ALA A 313 4.92 10.20 31.28
N SER A 314 4.94 9.43 30.20
CA SER A 314 4.17 9.73 28.98
C SER A 314 2.70 9.28 29.05
N LEU A 315 2.42 8.18 29.76
CA LEU A 315 1.05 7.66 29.94
C LEU A 315 0.27 8.35 31.08
N CYS A 316 0.92 8.67 32.21
CA CYS A 316 0.27 9.35 33.32
C CYS A 316 -0.01 10.82 33.01
N SER A 317 -1.21 11.30 33.35
CA SER A 317 -1.59 12.71 33.21
C SER A 317 -0.76 13.60 34.14
N ARG A 318 0.33 14.16 33.60
CA ARG A 318 1.07 15.25 34.24
C ARG A 318 0.41 16.59 33.89
N LYS A 319 0.71 17.64 34.66
CA LYS A 319 0.42 19.02 34.24
C LYS A 319 0.96 19.25 32.84
N GLN A 320 0.07 19.67 31.95
CA GLN A 320 0.35 19.97 30.56
C GLN A 320 1.35 21.12 30.48
N THR A 321 2.44 20.90 29.76
CA THR A 321 3.44 21.92 29.45
C THR A 321 2.84 22.98 28.53
N ASP A 322 3.40 24.20 28.53
CA ASP A 322 2.89 25.26 27.67
C ASP A 322 3.06 24.93 26.17
N LYS A 323 4.07 24.13 25.82
CA LYS A 323 4.22 23.51 24.49
C LYS A 323 2.99 22.67 24.13
N GLU A 324 2.62 21.72 25.00
CA GLU A 324 1.47 20.85 24.80
C GLU A 324 0.15 21.64 24.72
N LYS A 325 -0.01 22.74 25.49
CA LYS A 325 -1.20 23.60 25.37
C LYS A 325 -1.28 24.32 24.03
N LYS A 326 -0.14 24.85 23.55
CA LYS A 326 -0.04 25.49 22.22
C LYS A 326 -0.35 24.49 21.10
N THR A 327 0.11 23.24 21.22
CA THR A 327 -0.23 22.15 20.29
C THR A 327 -1.72 21.79 20.36
N ALA A 328 -2.29 21.64 21.54
CA ALA A 328 -3.73 21.35 21.69
C ALA A 328 -4.60 22.41 21.03
N LYS A 329 -4.28 23.68 21.27
CA LYS A 329 -4.99 24.80 20.66
C LYS A 329 -4.88 24.78 19.13
N LEU A 330 -3.70 24.50 18.58
CA LEU A 330 -3.52 24.36 17.13
C LEU A 330 -4.43 23.26 16.54
N LEU A 331 -4.48 22.07 17.16
CA LEU A 331 -5.36 21.00 16.69
C LEU A 331 -6.84 21.36 16.81
N GLU A 332 -7.22 22.04 17.90
CA GLU A 332 -8.59 22.50 18.11
C GLU A 332 -8.97 23.57 17.07
N ASP A 333 -8.10 24.54 16.80
CA ASP A 333 -8.30 25.57 15.77
C ASP A 333 -8.43 24.95 14.37
N GLN A 334 -7.62 23.93 14.05
CA GLN A 334 -7.72 23.16 12.80
C GLN A 334 -9.03 22.34 12.71
N TYR A 335 -9.53 21.85 13.83
CA TYR A 335 -10.81 21.13 13.86
C TYR A 335 -12.00 22.10 13.73
N ILE A 336 -11.93 23.26 14.38
CA ILE A 336 -12.95 24.31 14.30
C ILE A 336 -13.01 24.91 12.89
N SER A 337 -11.87 25.05 12.21
CA SER A 337 -11.80 25.60 10.84
C SER A 337 -12.52 24.73 9.80
N LEU A 338 -12.74 23.44 10.07
CA LEU A 338 -13.54 22.55 9.22
C LEU A 338 -15.05 22.87 9.26
N GLY A 339 -15.52 23.67 10.22
CA GLY A 339 -16.93 23.99 10.37
C GLY A 339 -17.81 22.81 10.84
N PRO A 340 -19.15 23.00 10.89
CA PRO A 340 -20.09 21.95 11.28
C PRO A 340 -20.08 20.78 10.29
N ILE A 341 -20.56 19.61 10.73
CA ILE A 341 -20.67 18.43 9.86
C ILE A 341 -21.58 18.76 8.67
N SER A 342 -21.05 18.57 7.46
CA SER A 342 -21.79 18.84 6.24
C SER A 342 -22.80 17.73 5.94
N TRP A 343 -23.83 18.05 5.14
CA TRP A 343 -24.84 17.07 4.74
C TRP A 343 -24.22 15.89 3.96
N GLN A 344 -23.21 16.19 3.16
CA GLN A 344 -22.50 15.23 2.32
C GLN A 344 -21.68 14.26 3.18
N GLU A 345 -21.00 14.77 4.21
CA GLU A 345 -20.31 13.93 5.19
C GLU A 345 -21.26 12.93 5.88
N ILE A 346 -22.49 13.36 6.20
CA ILE A 346 -23.50 12.47 6.82
C ILE A 346 -23.91 11.38 5.84
N ILE A 347 -24.25 11.72 4.59
CA ILE A 347 -24.63 10.73 3.57
C ILE A 347 -23.52 9.71 3.36
N ILE A 348 -22.28 10.18 3.20
CA ILE A 348 -21.11 9.31 2.98
C ILE A 348 -20.93 8.39 4.19
N LEU A 349 -21.05 8.91 5.41
CA LEU A 349 -20.96 8.10 6.62
C LEU A 349 -22.06 7.04 6.71
N VAL A 350 -23.30 7.38 6.31
CA VAL A 350 -24.41 6.43 6.27
C VAL A 350 -24.16 5.33 5.24
N ILE A 351 -23.75 5.68 4.02
CA ILE A 351 -23.44 4.70 2.96
C ILE A 351 -22.24 3.83 3.37
N PHE A 352 -21.23 4.43 3.98
CA PHE A 352 -20.07 3.73 4.52
C PHE A 352 -20.46 2.67 5.56
N ILE A 353 -21.27 3.04 6.55
CA ILE A 353 -21.77 2.12 7.57
C ILE A 353 -22.64 1.04 6.93
N LEU A 354 -23.51 1.41 5.98
CA LEU A 354 -24.34 0.47 5.24
C LEU A 354 -23.50 -0.55 4.46
N MET A 355 -22.41 -0.12 3.82
CA MET A 355 -21.50 -1.01 3.09
C MET A 355 -20.83 -2.01 4.03
N ALA A 356 -20.31 -1.53 5.16
CA ALA A 356 -19.71 -2.40 6.17
C ALA A 356 -20.73 -3.43 6.69
N VAL A 357 -21.95 -2.98 7.03
CA VAL A 357 -23.03 -3.87 7.50
C VAL A 357 -23.38 -4.91 6.44
N LEU A 358 -23.50 -4.53 5.16
CA LEU A 358 -23.77 -5.48 4.08
C LEU A 358 -22.66 -6.53 3.95
N TRP A 359 -21.39 -6.16 4.02
CA TRP A 359 -20.31 -7.16 3.97
C TRP A 359 -20.34 -8.13 5.15
N PHE A 360 -20.52 -7.64 6.39
CA PHE A 360 -20.59 -8.52 7.57
C PHE A 360 -21.86 -9.38 7.59
N ALA A 361 -22.98 -8.86 7.10
CA ALA A 361 -24.26 -9.57 7.10
C ALA A 361 -24.43 -10.53 5.92
N ARG A 362 -23.46 -10.61 4.98
CA ARG A 362 -23.57 -11.47 3.78
C ARG A 362 -23.65 -12.93 4.16
N GLU A 363 -22.64 -13.42 4.86
CA GLU A 363 -22.49 -14.81 5.30
C GLU A 363 -21.81 -14.83 6.69
N PRO A 364 -22.50 -14.40 7.75
CA PRO A 364 -21.89 -14.22 9.07
C PRO A 364 -21.51 -15.54 9.76
N GLY A 365 -21.83 -16.71 9.18
CA GLY A 365 -21.46 -18.03 9.66
C GLY A 365 -22.33 -18.58 10.81
N PHE A 366 -22.82 -17.73 11.71
CA PHE A 366 -23.66 -18.15 12.85
C PHE A 366 -25.18 -18.02 12.59
N MET A 367 -25.58 -17.29 11.56
CA MET A 367 -26.95 -17.17 11.10
C MET A 367 -26.99 -17.11 9.57
N PRO A 368 -28.11 -17.48 8.92
CA PRO A 368 -28.26 -17.26 7.48
C PRO A 368 -28.17 -15.75 7.20
N GLY A 369 -27.13 -15.34 6.47
CA GLY A 369 -26.94 -13.94 6.07
C GLY A 369 -27.86 -13.54 4.92
N TRP A 370 -27.79 -12.29 4.48
CA TRP A 370 -28.69 -11.81 3.42
C TRP A 370 -28.47 -12.51 2.07
N SER A 371 -27.32 -13.17 1.84
CA SER A 371 -27.12 -14.00 0.65
C SER A 371 -28.13 -15.16 0.57
N SER A 372 -28.66 -15.59 1.72
CA SER A 372 -29.69 -16.65 1.79
C SER A 372 -31.07 -16.21 1.29
N LEU A 373 -31.35 -14.89 1.24
CA LEU A 373 -32.58 -14.36 0.64
C LEU A 373 -32.67 -14.69 -0.85
N PHE A 374 -31.53 -14.94 -1.48
CA PHE A 374 -31.37 -15.30 -2.88
C PHE A 374 -31.10 -16.80 -3.04
N ALA A 375 -31.92 -17.63 -2.37
CA ALA A 375 -31.73 -19.08 -2.33
C ALA A 375 -31.80 -19.78 -3.69
N GLU A 376 -32.50 -19.18 -4.68
CA GLU A 376 -32.59 -19.70 -6.05
C GLU A 376 -31.26 -19.64 -6.82
N TYR A 377 -30.37 -18.70 -6.46
CA TYR A 377 -29.08 -18.48 -7.10
C TYR A 377 -27.97 -18.28 -6.05
N ARG A 378 -27.78 -19.29 -5.19
CA ARG A 378 -26.74 -19.27 -4.15
C ARG A 378 -25.35 -19.07 -4.77
N GLY A 379 -24.61 -18.10 -4.23
CA GLY A 379 -23.24 -17.78 -4.63
C GLY A 379 -23.09 -16.75 -5.74
N TYR A 380 -24.19 -16.25 -6.33
CA TYR A 380 -24.13 -15.23 -7.38
C TYR A 380 -23.99 -13.81 -6.80
N ALA A 381 -24.57 -13.56 -5.62
CA ALA A 381 -24.43 -12.27 -4.93
C ALA A 381 -23.19 -12.29 -4.05
N THR A 382 -22.17 -11.55 -4.47
CA THR A 382 -20.85 -11.47 -3.81
C THR A 382 -20.65 -10.15 -3.09
N ASP A 383 -19.51 -10.00 -2.40
CA ASP A 383 -19.09 -8.71 -1.80
C ASP A 383 -18.99 -7.60 -2.86
N ALA A 384 -18.64 -7.96 -4.10
CA ALA A 384 -18.56 -7.05 -5.23
C ALA A 384 -19.93 -6.50 -5.63
N THR A 385 -20.98 -7.33 -5.58
CA THR A 385 -22.34 -6.91 -5.90
C THR A 385 -22.83 -5.82 -4.94
N ALA A 386 -22.57 -5.99 -3.64
CA ALA A 386 -22.94 -4.99 -2.62
C ALA A 386 -22.14 -3.69 -2.79
N ALA A 387 -20.83 -3.80 -3.00
CA ALA A 387 -19.97 -2.64 -3.22
C ALA A 387 -20.36 -1.85 -4.48
N LEU A 388 -20.67 -2.54 -5.58
CA LEU A 388 -21.06 -1.92 -6.84
C LEU A 388 -22.41 -1.21 -6.73
N LEU A 389 -23.40 -1.82 -6.06
CA LEU A 389 -24.70 -1.22 -5.81
C LEU A 389 -24.57 0.11 -5.06
N LEU A 390 -23.79 0.13 -3.98
CA LEU A 390 -23.55 1.34 -3.19
C LEU A 390 -22.64 2.35 -3.92
N GLY A 391 -21.68 1.86 -4.72
CA GLY A 391 -20.88 2.67 -5.63
C GLY A 391 -21.75 3.48 -6.59
N PHE A 392 -22.74 2.83 -7.21
CA PHE A 392 -23.71 3.50 -8.08
C PHE A 392 -24.52 4.58 -7.36
N MET A 393 -24.85 4.40 -6.07
CA MET A 393 -25.58 5.41 -5.32
C MET A 393 -24.81 6.74 -5.22
N PHE A 394 -23.48 6.75 -5.22
CA PHE A 394 -22.70 7.99 -5.21
C PHE A 394 -22.85 8.84 -6.49
N PHE A 395 -23.24 8.23 -7.62
CA PHE A 395 -23.55 8.94 -8.86
C PHE A 395 -25.02 9.39 -8.95
N ILE A 396 -25.88 8.88 -8.08
CA ILE A 396 -27.34 9.14 -8.08
C ILE A 396 -27.75 10.10 -6.96
N ILE A 397 -27.06 10.07 -5.82
CA ILE A 397 -27.42 10.93 -4.69
C ILE A 397 -26.85 12.34 -4.94
N PRO A 398 -27.68 13.39 -4.83
CA PRO A 398 -27.23 14.75 -5.07
C PRO A 398 -26.31 15.23 -3.94
N GLY A 399 -25.18 15.83 -4.31
CA GLY A 399 -24.21 16.43 -3.39
C GLY A 399 -24.71 17.72 -2.73
N HIS A 400 -25.66 18.41 -3.34
CA HIS A 400 -26.31 19.59 -2.77
C HIS A 400 -27.83 19.42 -2.79
N ILE A 401 -28.54 20.16 -1.94
CA ILE A 401 -30.01 20.24 -2.00
C ILE A 401 -30.38 20.62 -3.44
N PRO A 402 -31.22 19.82 -4.14
CA PRO A 402 -31.52 20.06 -5.54
C PRO A 402 -32.13 21.45 -5.72
N ASN A 403 -31.38 22.35 -6.35
CA ASN A 403 -31.89 23.63 -6.81
C ASN A 403 -32.23 23.51 -8.30
N ALA A 404 -33.24 24.25 -8.76
CA ALA A 404 -33.81 24.16 -10.10
C ALA A 404 -32.79 24.25 -11.27
N ASN A 405 -31.57 24.73 -11.03
CA ASN A 405 -30.56 25.00 -12.07
C ASN A 405 -29.27 24.15 -11.98
N ARG A 406 -29.05 23.34 -10.93
CA ARG A 406 -27.82 22.52 -10.82
C ARG A 406 -28.07 21.23 -10.03
N TYR A 407 -27.95 20.11 -10.73
CA TYR A 407 -27.80 18.78 -10.14
C TYR A 407 -26.32 18.38 -10.24
N GLU A 408 -25.67 18.21 -9.10
CA GLU A 408 -24.32 17.64 -9.02
C GLU A 408 -24.42 16.40 -8.11
N ALA A 409 -24.01 15.25 -8.63
CA ALA A 409 -23.94 14.01 -7.85
C ALA A 409 -22.83 14.10 -6.78
N LEU A 410 -22.84 13.20 -5.79
CA LEU A 410 -21.80 13.16 -4.76
C LEU A 410 -20.39 13.04 -5.38
N ILE A 411 -20.25 12.24 -6.44
CA ILE A 411 -19.04 12.11 -7.24
C ILE A 411 -19.35 12.17 -8.74
N THR A 412 -18.38 12.64 -9.52
CA THR A 412 -18.42 12.66 -10.99
C THR A 412 -17.55 11.55 -11.57
N TRP A 413 -17.80 11.19 -12.84
CA TRP A 413 -16.97 10.19 -13.53
C TRP A 413 -15.49 10.60 -13.61
N LYS A 414 -15.22 11.90 -13.79
CA LYS A 414 -13.85 12.42 -13.86
C LYS A 414 -13.11 12.24 -12.53
N GLU A 415 -13.76 12.52 -11.42
CA GLU A 415 -13.19 12.33 -10.07
C GLU A 415 -12.94 10.84 -9.81
N PHE A 416 -13.91 9.99 -10.11
CA PHE A 416 -13.75 8.53 -10.01
C PHE A 416 -12.57 8.02 -10.87
N GLN A 417 -12.51 8.43 -12.13
CA GLN A 417 -11.47 8.02 -13.06
C GLN A 417 -10.06 8.43 -12.59
N ALA A 418 -9.92 9.59 -11.95
CA ALA A 418 -8.66 10.07 -11.41
C ALA A 418 -8.20 9.27 -10.18
N CYS A 419 -9.13 8.80 -9.35
CA CYS A 419 -8.82 7.97 -8.18
C CYS A 419 -8.65 6.48 -8.49
N MET A 420 -9.18 6.00 -9.62
CA MET A 420 -9.17 4.59 -9.98
C MET A 420 -7.75 4.08 -10.27
N PRO A 421 -7.26 3.05 -9.55
CA PRO A 421 -5.92 2.51 -9.77
C PRO A 421 -5.93 1.49 -10.91
N TRP A 422 -5.95 1.99 -12.16
CA TRP A 422 -5.91 1.16 -13.36
C TRP A 422 -4.70 0.23 -13.42
N GLU A 423 -3.59 0.66 -12.82
CA GLU A 423 -2.37 -0.15 -12.73
C GLU A 423 -2.60 -1.44 -11.95
N ILE A 424 -3.28 -1.35 -10.80
CA ILE A 424 -3.61 -2.52 -9.98
C ILE A 424 -4.57 -3.43 -10.74
N CYS A 425 -5.57 -2.88 -11.45
CA CYS A 425 -6.51 -3.67 -12.25
C CYS A 425 -5.79 -4.58 -13.26
N LEU A 426 -4.90 -3.99 -14.06
CA LEU A 426 -4.14 -4.73 -15.06
C LEU A 426 -3.13 -5.69 -14.45
N LEU A 427 -2.47 -5.27 -13.37
CA LEU A 427 -1.48 -6.08 -12.65
C LEU A 427 -2.10 -7.37 -12.11
N VAL A 428 -3.24 -7.21 -11.45
CA VAL A 428 -4.04 -8.30 -10.90
C VAL A 428 -4.46 -9.27 -12.01
N GLY A 429 -4.95 -8.76 -13.14
CA GLY A 429 -5.28 -9.58 -14.32
C GLY A 429 -4.10 -10.36 -14.90
N GLY A 430 -2.90 -9.76 -14.94
CA GLY A 430 -1.68 -10.44 -15.36
C GLY A 430 -1.24 -11.54 -14.40
N GLY A 431 -1.45 -11.33 -13.10
CA GLY A 431 -1.25 -12.35 -12.07
C GLY A 431 -2.16 -13.56 -12.24
N PHE A 432 -3.42 -13.34 -12.63
CA PHE A 432 -4.37 -14.42 -12.91
C PHE A 432 -4.03 -15.19 -14.16
N ALA A 433 -3.62 -14.49 -15.21
CA ALA A 433 -3.08 -15.14 -16.37
C ALA A 433 -1.89 -16.02 -15.97
N LEU A 434 -0.93 -15.52 -15.20
CA LEU A 434 0.19 -16.33 -14.72
C LEU A 434 -0.28 -17.56 -13.94
N ALA A 435 -1.16 -17.39 -12.95
CA ALA A 435 -1.67 -18.49 -12.14
C ALA A 435 -2.30 -19.60 -13.02
N GLU A 436 -3.23 -19.23 -13.90
CA GLU A 436 -3.88 -20.18 -14.81
C GLU A 436 -2.88 -20.81 -15.80
N GLY A 437 -1.96 -20.00 -16.32
CA GLY A 437 -0.89 -20.44 -17.21
C GLY A 437 0.03 -21.47 -16.55
N THR A 438 0.45 -21.25 -15.30
CA THR A 438 1.31 -22.19 -14.55
C THR A 438 0.62 -23.52 -14.27
N LYS A 439 -0.70 -23.50 -14.05
CA LYS A 439 -1.53 -24.69 -13.86
C LYS A 439 -1.69 -25.48 -15.15
N ILE A 440 -2.10 -24.81 -16.24
CA ILE A 440 -2.32 -25.45 -17.54
C ILE A 440 -1.01 -26.00 -18.11
N SER A 441 0.12 -25.31 -17.89
CA SER A 441 1.41 -25.72 -18.41
C SER A 441 2.06 -26.87 -17.65
N GLY A 442 1.52 -27.29 -16.49
CA GLY A 442 2.15 -28.27 -15.60
C GLY A 442 3.31 -27.72 -14.77
N LEU A 443 3.59 -26.41 -14.85
CA LEU A 443 4.72 -25.81 -14.12
C LEU A 443 4.49 -25.86 -12.61
N SER A 444 3.25 -25.68 -12.15
CA SER A 444 2.88 -25.78 -10.74
C SER A 444 3.26 -27.14 -10.14
N SER A 445 2.94 -28.23 -10.84
CA SER A 445 3.29 -29.61 -10.43
C SER A 445 4.80 -29.83 -10.41
N TRP A 446 5.51 -29.32 -11.41
CA TRP A 446 6.97 -29.45 -11.47
C TRP A 446 7.68 -28.70 -10.32
N VAL A 447 7.24 -27.48 -10.00
CA VAL A 447 7.76 -26.70 -8.87
C VAL A 447 7.44 -27.40 -7.54
N ALA A 448 6.24 -27.96 -7.40
CA ALA A 448 5.84 -28.77 -6.25
C ALA A 448 6.79 -29.95 -6.01
N GLU A 449 7.11 -30.72 -7.06
CA GLU A 449 8.02 -31.87 -6.97
C GLU A 449 9.42 -31.48 -6.48
N LEU A 450 9.98 -30.38 -6.99
CA LEU A 450 11.27 -29.83 -6.57
C LEU A 450 11.33 -29.47 -5.08
N LEU A 451 10.20 -29.05 -4.53
CA LEU A 451 10.10 -28.56 -3.16
C LEU A 451 9.63 -29.63 -2.16
N THR A 452 9.29 -30.84 -2.62
CA THR A 452 8.96 -32.01 -1.79
C THR A 452 9.95 -32.23 -0.61
N PRO A 453 11.28 -32.04 -0.75
CA PRO A 453 12.21 -32.19 0.37
C PRO A 453 11.93 -31.27 1.57
N LEU A 454 11.25 -30.13 1.36
CA LEU A 454 10.83 -29.22 2.44
C LEU A 454 9.69 -29.80 3.29
N GLY A 455 8.98 -30.82 2.81
CA GLY A 455 7.91 -31.50 3.56
C GLY A 455 8.39 -32.23 4.83
N ASN A 456 9.71 -32.42 5.00
CA ASN A 456 10.29 -32.97 6.22
C ASN A 456 10.40 -31.94 7.37
N LEU A 457 10.21 -30.65 7.09
CA LEU A 457 10.25 -29.61 8.10
C LEU A 457 8.89 -29.44 8.78
N PRO A 458 8.84 -29.05 10.07
CA PRO A 458 7.58 -28.68 10.71
C PRO A 458 6.84 -27.59 9.91
N PRO A 459 5.51 -27.68 9.74
CA PRO A 459 4.74 -26.69 8.95
C PRO A 459 5.01 -25.24 9.37
N LEU A 460 5.10 -24.98 10.67
CA LEU A 460 5.42 -23.65 11.20
C LEU A 460 6.80 -23.13 10.73
N ALA A 461 7.79 -24.00 10.62
CA ALA A 461 9.13 -23.63 10.14
C ALA A 461 9.10 -23.27 8.65
N THR A 462 8.36 -24.03 7.83
CA THR A 462 8.21 -23.73 6.40
C THR A 462 7.53 -22.38 6.16
N VAL A 463 6.45 -22.09 6.88
CA VAL A 463 5.73 -20.81 6.81
C VAL A 463 6.61 -19.65 7.30
N THR A 464 7.39 -19.86 8.37
CA THR A 464 8.31 -18.83 8.88
C THR A 464 9.38 -18.48 7.85
N ILE A 465 9.98 -19.49 7.21
CA ILE A 465 10.97 -19.28 6.14
C ILE A 465 10.34 -18.52 4.96
N ALA A 466 9.15 -18.92 4.53
CA ALA A 466 8.43 -18.25 3.45
C ALA A 466 8.14 -16.78 3.81
N CYS A 467 7.66 -16.50 5.03
CA CYS A 467 7.41 -15.14 5.51
C CYS A 467 8.69 -14.29 5.53
N LEU A 468 9.82 -14.84 5.97
CA LEU A 468 11.11 -14.13 5.99
C LEU A 468 11.61 -13.79 4.57
N ILE A 469 11.50 -14.73 3.64
CA ILE A 469 11.88 -14.53 2.23
C ILE A 469 11.01 -13.43 1.61
N VAL A 470 9.69 -13.55 1.75
CA VAL A 470 8.73 -12.60 1.19
C VAL A 470 8.92 -11.20 1.79
N THR A 471 9.07 -11.10 3.11
CA THR A 471 9.33 -9.83 3.82
C THR A 471 10.63 -9.18 3.33
N SER A 472 11.66 -9.97 3.05
CA SER A 472 12.94 -9.43 2.56
C SER A 472 12.84 -8.92 1.12
N ILE A 473 12.06 -9.59 0.27
CA ILE A 473 11.90 -9.24 -1.14
C ILE A 473 11.02 -8.01 -1.33
N THR A 474 9.97 -7.86 -0.53
CA THR A 474 9.07 -6.68 -0.59
C THR A 474 9.75 -5.36 -0.17
N GLU A 475 10.95 -5.42 0.43
CA GLU A 475 11.72 -4.21 0.73
C GLU A 475 12.38 -3.59 -0.51
N VAL A 476 12.57 -4.39 -1.55
CA VAL A 476 13.23 -3.98 -2.80
C VAL A 476 12.32 -4.06 -4.02
N ALA A 477 11.10 -4.58 -3.86
CA ALA A 477 10.11 -4.71 -4.91
C ALA A 477 8.73 -4.28 -4.42
N SER A 478 7.88 -3.85 -5.34
CA SER A 478 6.51 -3.46 -4.99
C SER A 478 5.71 -4.61 -4.39
N ASN A 479 4.89 -4.30 -3.38
CA ASN A 479 4.01 -5.27 -2.71
C ASN A 479 3.20 -6.11 -3.72
N ALA A 480 2.61 -5.44 -4.72
CA ALA A 480 1.76 -6.08 -5.71
C ALA A 480 2.53 -7.02 -6.66
N ALA A 481 3.79 -6.69 -7.00
CA ALA A 481 4.66 -7.60 -7.73
C ALA A 481 5.03 -8.83 -6.90
N THR A 482 5.47 -8.62 -5.65
CA THR A 482 5.94 -9.70 -4.78
C THR A 482 4.85 -10.75 -4.58
N ILE A 483 3.63 -10.35 -4.22
CA ILE A 483 2.53 -11.31 -4.02
C ILE A 483 2.19 -12.09 -5.29
N THR A 484 2.21 -11.44 -6.45
CA THR A 484 1.85 -12.06 -7.73
C THR A 484 2.87 -13.12 -8.16
N ILE A 485 4.14 -12.94 -7.82
CA ILE A 485 5.21 -13.92 -8.06
C ILE A 485 5.07 -15.11 -7.09
N PHE A 486 4.82 -14.83 -5.81
CA PHE A 486 4.90 -15.87 -4.78
C PHE A 486 3.66 -16.75 -4.66
N LEU A 487 2.44 -16.25 -4.92
CA LEU A 487 1.22 -17.07 -4.77
C LEU A 487 1.21 -18.33 -5.67
N PRO A 488 1.55 -18.25 -6.97
CA PRO A 488 1.63 -19.43 -7.85
C PRO A 488 2.72 -20.44 -7.46
N ILE A 489 3.68 -20.05 -6.61
CA ILE A 489 4.77 -20.91 -6.15
C ILE A 489 4.40 -21.55 -4.80
N LEU A 490 3.86 -20.75 -3.88
CA LEU A 490 3.52 -21.18 -2.53
C LEU A 490 2.26 -22.05 -2.47
N ALA A 491 1.31 -21.85 -3.39
CA ALA A 491 0.07 -22.64 -3.39
C ALA A 491 0.33 -24.11 -3.77
N PRO A 492 1.02 -24.43 -4.89
CA PRO A 492 1.37 -25.81 -5.21
C PRO A 492 2.36 -26.40 -4.19
N LEU A 493 3.23 -25.59 -3.59
CA LEU A 493 4.10 -26.04 -2.50
C LEU A 493 3.27 -26.57 -1.32
N ALA A 494 2.26 -25.82 -0.88
CA ALA A 494 1.41 -26.23 0.23
C ALA A 494 0.65 -27.54 -0.09
N GLU A 495 0.15 -27.68 -1.32
CA GLU A 495 -0.49 -28.92 -1.81
C GLU A 495 0.48 -30.11 -1.78
N ALA A 496 1.73 -29.91 -2.21
CA ALA A 496 2.75 -30.95 -2.28
C ALA A 496 3.18 -31.48 -0.91
N ILE A 497 3.30 -30.58 0.07
CA ILE A 497 3.64 -30.96 1.46
C ILE A 497 2.42 -31.44 2.26
N GLY A 498 1.21 -31.41 1.68
CA GLY A 498 -0.03 -31.83 2.35
C GLY A 498 -0.45 -30.91 3.49
N VAL A 499 -0.11 -29.62 3.44
CA VAL A 499 -0.51 -28.61 4.42
C VAL A 499 -1.63 -27.75 3.83
N ASN A 500 -2.60 -27.34 4.67
CA ASN A 500 -3.67 -26.45 4.23
C ASN A 500 -3.09 -25.22 3.49
N PRO A 501 -3.44 -24.95 2.22
CA PRO A 501 -2.88 -23.83 1.46
C PRO A 501 -3.03 -22.48 2.16
N LEU A 502 -4.14 -22.25 2.88
CA LEU A 502 -4.35 -21.00 3.61
C LEU A 502 -3.33 -20.81 4.75
N TYR A 503 -2.82 -21.91 5.34
CA TYR A 503 -1.80 -21.86 6.39
C TYR A 503 -0.49 -21.24 5.89
N MET A 504 -0.20 -21.35 4.58
CA MET A 504 0.99 -20.77 3.96
C MET A 504 0.70 -19.43 3.27
N LEU A 505 -0.41 -19.33 2.54
CA LEU A 505 -0.69 -18.18 1.68
C LEU A 505 -1.18 -16.94 2.46
N VAL A 506 -1.99 -17.12 3.51
CA VAL A 506 -2.48 -16.00 4.34
C VAL A 506 -1.34 -15.24 5.04
N PRO A 507 -0.44 -15.89 5.81
CA PRO A 507 0.62 -15.16 6.51
C PRO A 507 1.63 -14.55 5.54
N THR A 508 1.92 -15.19 4.41
CA THR A 508 2.81 -14.62 3.39
C THR A 508 2.18 -13.42 2.70
N ALA A 509 0.88 -13.44 2.41
CA ALA A 509 0.15 -12.28 1.88
C ALA A 509 0.19 -11.06 2.81
N LEU A 510 0.04 -11.28 4.13
CA LEU A 510 0.19 -10.21 5.11
C LEU A 510 1.63 -9.68 5.18
N CYS A 511 2.62 -10.58 5.15
CA CYS A 511 4.04 -10.21 5.21
C CYS A 511 4.52 -9.40 4.00
N VAL A 512 3.89 -9.54 2.83
CA VAL A 512 4.19 -8.68 1.66
C VAL A 512 4.00 -7.20 1.99
N SER A 513 3.11 -6.85 2.91
CA SER A 513 2.91 -5.45 3.30
C SER A 513 3.90 -4.96 4.36
N PHE A 514 4.80 -5.81 4.88
CA PHE A 514 5.82 -5.47 5.88
C PHE A 514 7.09 -4.93 5.21
N SER A 515 6.93 -3.82 4.51
CA SER A 515 7.99 -3.15 3.79
C SER A 515 8.27 -1.81 4.48
N PHE A 516 9.07 -1.88 5.55
CA PHE A 516 9.33 -0.81 6.52
C PHE A 516 10.79 -0.35 6.55
N LEU A 517 11.74 -1.05 5.93
CA LEU A 517 13.18 -0.79 6.07
C LEU A 517 13.67 0.37 5.19
N LEU A 518 13.25 0.44 3.92
CA LEU A 518 13.84 1.36 2.94
C LEU A 518 12.86 2.44 2.45
N PRO A 519 13.28 3.71 2.25
CA PRO A 519 12.38 4.77 1.79
C PRO A 519 11.72 4.49 0.44
N VAL A 520 12.41 3.75 -0.43
CA VAL A 520 11.96 3.40 -1.78
C VAL A 520 11.00 2.20 -1.78
N SER A 521 10.93 1.46 -0.67
CA SER A 521 10.21 0.19 -0.61
C SER A 521 8.69 0.34 -0.75
N ASN A 522 8.15 1.49 -0.32
CA ASN A 522 6.73 1.79 -0.42
C ASN A 522 6.47 3.30 -0.49
N PRO A 523 5.45 3.77 -1.25
CA PRO A 523 5.17 5.19 -1.39
C PRO A 523 4.90 5.93 -0.05
N PRO A 524 4.19 5.36 0.94
CA PRO A 524 4.09 5.94 2.29
C PRO A 524 5.44 6.32 2.91
N ASN A 525 6.44 5.45 2.79
CA ASN A 525 7.77 5.67 3.34
C ASN A 525 8.51 6.78 2.59
N ALA A 526 8.38 6.80 1.26
CA ALA A 526 8.98 7.82 0.41
C ALA A 526 8.42 9.21 0.77
N ILE A 527 7.10 9.34 0.94
CA ILE A 527 6.46 10.62 1.29
C ILE A 527 7.05 11.15 2.59
N VAL A 528 7.07 10.36 3.67
CA VAL A 528 7.60 10.87 4.96
C VAL A 528 9.10 11.19 4.90
N PHE A 529 9.85 10.49 4.05
CA PHE A 529 11.27 10.76 3.84
C PHE A 529 11.50 12.12 3.14
N THR A 530 10.61 12.52 2.22
CA THR A 530 10.74 13.80 1.48
C THR A 530 10.61 15.05 2.36
N TYR A 531 9.93 14.97 3.51
CA TYR A 531 9.87 16.08 4.48
C TYR A 531 11.23 16.37 5.16
N GLY A 532 12.20 15.46 5.01
CA GLY A 532 13.59 15.71 5.40
C GLY A 532 13.83 15.73 6.91
N HIS A 533 13.02 14.99 7.68
CA HIS A 533 13.26 14.75 9.11
C HIS A 533 14.03 13.46 9.38
N LEU A 534 14.09 12.55 8.40
CA LEU A 534 14.56 11.18 8.57
C LEU A 534 15.88 10.94 7.82
N THR A 535 16.73 10.09 8.39
CA THR A 535 17.85 9.49 7.66
C THR A 535 17.52 8.04 7.32
N SER A 536 18.13 7.50 6.25
CA SER A 536 17.88 6.11 5.84
C SER A 536 18.20 5.10 6.95
N MET A 537 19.19 5.39 7.79
CA MET A 537 19.57 4.52 8.92
C MET A 537 18.55 4.56 10.06
N ASP A 538 17.86 5.68 10.28
CA ASP A 538 16.76 5.74 11.26
C ASP A 538 15.64 4.81 10.83
N MET A 539 15.31 4.84 9.54
CA MET A 539 14.24 4.03 8.96
C MET A 539 14.58 2.54 8.95
N VAL A 540 15.81 2.15 8.57
CA VAL A 540 16.25 0.74 8.62
C VAL A 540 16.17 0.17 10.04
N LYS A 541 16.66 0.91 11.05
CA LYS A 541 16.60 0.44 12.46
C LYS A 541 15.17 0.31 12.95
N ALA A 542 14.34 1.30 12.63
CA ALA A 542 12.94 1.30 12.99
C ALA A 542 12.17 0.17 12.30
N GLY A 543 12.38 0.03 10.99
CA GLY A 543 11.71 -0.94 10.13
C GLY A 543 12.07 -2.37 10.48
N LEU A 544 13.34 -2.65 10.81
CA LEU A 544 13.74 -3.99 11.24
C LEU A 544 12.97 -4.45 12.48
N GLY A 545 12.81 -3.56 13.47
CA GLY A 545 12.03 -3.87 14.68
C GLY A 545 10.55 -4.11 14.37
N VAL A 546 9.95 -3.28 13.52
CA VAL A 546 8.53 -3.42 13.13
C VAL A 546 8.30 -4.66 12.26
N ASN A 547 9.21 -5.02 11.35
CA ASN A 547 9.14 -6.25 10.55
C ASN A 547 9.16 -7.49 11.46
N VAL A 548 10.06 -7.54 12.45
CA VAL A 548 10.12 -8.64 13.41
C VAL A 548 8.84 -8.73 14.23
N ILE A 549 8.32 -7.60 14.72
CA ILE A 549 7.03 -7.53 15.41
C ILE A 549 5.90 -8.05 14.51
N GLY A 550 5.88 -7.65 13.25
CA GLY A 550 4.88 -8.05 12.26
C GLY A 550 4.87 -9.55 12.02
N ILE A 551 6.02 -10.14 11.69
CA ILE A 551 6.15 -11.57 11.44
C ILE A 551 5.72 -12.37 12.68
N LEU A 552 6.20 -12.00 13.86
CA LEU A 552 5.83 -12.68 15.11
C LEU A 552 4.33 -12.57 15.40
N THR A 553 3.72 -11.40 15.14
CA THR A 553 2.28 -11.20 15.34
C THR A 553 1.46 -12.03 14.37
N VAL A 554 1.87 -12.12 13.11
CA VAL A 554 1.18 -12.95 12.09
C VAL A 554 1.30 -14.43 12.42
N LEU A 555 2.46 -14.91 12.85
CA LEU A 555 2.65 -16.30 13.27
C LEU A 555 1.85 -16.63 14.54
N LEU A 556 1.80 -15.70 15.50
CA LEU A 556 0.95 -15.82 16.68
C LEU A 556 -0.53 -15.90 16.28
N ALA A 557 -0.99 -15.00 15.40
CA ALA A 557 -2.35 -14.99 14.91
C ALA A 557 -2.73 -16.32 14.25
N LEU A 558 -1.86 -16.80 13.36
CA LEU A 558 -2.05 -18.05 12.64
C LEU A 558 -2.27 -19.22 13.59
N THR A 559 -1.41 -19.34 14.62
CA THR A 559 -1.41 -20.48 15.57
C THR A 559 -2.46 -20.39 16.67
N THR A 560 -3.12 -19.24 16.85
CA THR A 560 -4.07 -19.02 17.96
C THR A 560 -5.50 -18.88 17.47
N TRP A 561 -5.89 -17.72 16.91
CA TRP A 561 -7.26 -17.48 16.43
C TRP A 561 -7.44 -17.75 14.93
N GLY A 562 -6.37 -17.73 14.14
CA GLY A 562 -6.39 -18.04 12.71
C GLY A 562 -6.75 -19.50 12.44
N THR A 563 -6.16 -20.44 13.21
CA THR A 563 -6.46 -21.88 13.13
C THR A 563 -7.95 -22.21 13.23
N PRO A 564 -8.68 -21.83 14.30
CA PRO A 564 -10.11 -22.14 14.41
C PRO A 564 -10.97 -21.32 13.43
N LEU A 565 -10.54 -20.12 13.03
CA LEU A 565 -11.29 -19.27 12.10
C LEU A 565 -11.26 -19.81 10.67
N LEU A 566 -10.12 -20.36 10.23
CA LEU A 566 -9.88 -20.80 8.86
C LEU A 566 -9.81 -22.34 8.72
N ASN A 567 -10.01 -23.10 9.81
CA ASN A 567 -9.85 -24.55 9.88
C ASN A 567 -8.49 -25.03 9.36
N LEU A 568 -7.41 -24.44 9.88
CA LEU A 568 -6.06 -24.66 9.35
C LEU A 568 -5.42 -26.00 9.75
N ASP A 569 -5.94 -26.67 10.79
CA ASP A 569 -5.38 -27.92 11.31
C ASP A 569 -5.61 -29.13 10.39
N THR A 570 -6.60 -29.03 9.51
CA THR A 570 -6.99 -30.10 8.59
C THR A 570 -6.68 -29.71 7.16
N TYR A 571 -6.21 -30.67 6.37
CA TYR A 571 -6.17 -30.49 4.92
C TYR A 571 -7.61 -30.39 4.41
N PRO A 572 -7.97 -29.30 3.72
CA PRO A 572 -9.35 -29.06 3.36
C PRO A 572 -9.79 -29.90 2.16
N ASP A 573 -11.05 -30.33 2.15
CA ASP A 573 -11.63 -31.15 1.06
C ASP A 573 -11.68 -30.41 -0.30
N TRP A 574 -11.63 -29.08 -0.29
CA TRP A 574 -11.62 -28.26 -1.49
C TRP A 574 -10.22 -28.14 -2.13
N ALA A 575 -9.14 -28.47 -1.42
CA ALA A 575 -7.80 -28.40 -1.97
C ALA A 575 -7.47 -29.68 -2.74
N PRO A 576 -6.83 -29.59 -3.92
CA PRO A 576 -6.38 -30.77 -4.65
C PRO A 576 -5.46 -31.62 -3.79
N VAL A 577 -5.68 -32.93 -3.73
CA VAL A 577 -4.73 -33.85 -3.12
C VAL A 577 -3.65 -34.14 -4.15
N ALA A 578 -2.38 -33.90 -3.81
CA ALA A 578 -1.29 -34.33 -4.67
C ALA A 578 -1.38 -35.85 -4.88
N ASN A 579 -1.65 -36.30 -6.11
CA ASN A 579 -1.65 -37.73 -6.43
C ASN A 579 -0.20 -38.22 -6.38
N ILE A 580 0.26 -38.67 -5.20
CA ILE A 580 1.55 -39.36 -5.02
C ILE A 580 1.44 -40.81 -5.54
N THR A 581 0.81 -41.01 -6.70
CA THR A 581 0.69 -42.33 -7.36
C THR A 581 1.29 -42.28 -8.75
N GLY A 582 2.61 -42.12 -8.79
CA GLY A 582 3.46 -42.36 -9.94
C GLY A 582 4.78 -42.97 -9.47
N VAL A 583 4.74 -44.28 -9.19
CA VAL A 583 5.95 -45.12 -9.06
C VAL A 583 6.56 -45.32 -10.44
#